data_AF-A0A521Q5E5-F1
#
_entry.id   AF-A0A521Q5E5-F1
#
_cell.length_a   1.000
_cell.length_b   1.000
_cell.length_c   1.000
_cell.angle_alpha   90.00
_cell.angle_beta   90.00
_cell.angle_gamma   90.00
#
_symmetry.space_group_name_H-M   'P 1'
#
loop_
_entity.id
_entity.type
_entity.pdbx_description
1 polymer ?
#
loop_
_entity_poly.entity_id
_entity_poly.type
_entity_poly.pdbx_seq_one_letter_code
_entity_poly.pdbx_strand_id
1 'polypeptide(L)'
;RAKLVVDSHEAVMAECGDILLAIKEGAIGEDHIHAEIGEVLAGKKAGRTSAGEITLYKAVGIAIQDVATAQLVYRKAIERKIGVNVEI
;
A
#
# COMPACT_ATOMS: atom_id res chain seq x y z
N ARG A 1 -7.97 18.09 -7.77
CA ARG A 1 -8.03 16.60 -7.69
C ARG A 1 -6.66 16.10 -7.25
N ALA A 2 -6.60 15.06 -6.42
CA ALA A 2 -5.33 14.51 -5.93
C ALA A 2 -4.77 13.45 -6.92
N LYS A 3 -3.46 13.24 -6.90
CA LYS A 3 -2.83 12.04 -7.48
C LYS A 3 -3.03 10.88 -6.50
N LEU A 4 -3.85 9.91 -6.88
CA LEU A 4 -4.22 8.76 -6.05
C LEU A 4 -3.23 7.60 -6.25
N VAL A 5 -2.54 7.21 -5.19
CA VAL A 5 -1.67 6.03 -5.13
C VAL A 5 -2.28 5.03 -4.16
N VAL A 6 -2.26 3.75 -4.52
CA VAL A 6 -2.83 2.66 -3.69
C VAL A 6 -1.78 1.64 -3.28
N ASP A 7 -2.08 0.77 -2.32
CA ASP A 7 -1.23 -0.39 -1.99
C ASP A 7 -1.33 -1.49 -3.04
N SER A 8 -2.55 -1.94 -3.34
CA SER A 8 -2.88 -2.91 -4.38
C SER A 8 -4.17 -2.50 -5.05
N HIS A 9 -4.16 -2.44 -6.37
CA HIS A 9 -5.36 -2.17 -7.16
C HIS A 9 -6.42 -3.24 -6.91
N GLU A 10 -6.04 -4.52 -6.94
CA GLU A 10 -6.94 -5.64 -6.70
C GLU A 10 -7.61 -5.54 -5.32
N ALA A 11 -6.84 -5.34 -4.24
CA ALA A 11 -7.39 -5.25 -2.90
C ALA A 11 -8.29 -4.03 -2.73
N VAL A 12 -7.87 -2.86 -3.23
CA VAL A 12 -8.69 -1.63 -3.19
C VAL A 12 -10.03 -1.82 -3.90
N MET A 13 -10.04 -2.45 -5.07
CA MET A 13 -11.27 -2.70 -5.81
C MET A 13 -12.16 -3.78 -5.18
N ALA A 14 -11.61 -4.61 -4.30
CA ALA A 14 -12.38 -5.62 -3.56
C ALA A 14 -13.04 -5.06 -2.30
N GLU A 15 -12.37 -4.16 -1.55
CA GLU A 15 -12.80 -3.84 -0.18
C GLU A 15 -12.71 -2.36 0.23
N CYS A 16 -12.10 -1.48 -0.57
CA CYS A 16 -11.89 -0.09 -0.17
C CYS A 16 -13.16 0.76 -0.36
N GLY A 17 -14.03 0.77 0.67
CA GLY A 17 -15.32 1.48 0.66
C GLY A 17 -15.26 2.93 0.16
N ASP A 18 -14.27 3.73 0.58
CA ASP A 18 -14.16 5.15 0.18
C ASP A 18 -13.94 5.32 -1.34
N ILE A 19 -13.10 4.48 -1.94
CA ILE A 19 -12.78 4.53 -3.38
C ILE A 19 -13.94 3.95 -4.19
N LEU A 20 -14.49 2.82 -3.74
CA LEU A 20 -15.63 2.18 -4.40
C LEU A 20 -16.87 3.08 -4.40
N LEU A 21 -17.12 3.80 -3.30
CA LEU A 21 -18.21 4.76 -3.24
C LEU A 21 -17.98 5.94 -4.18
N ALA A 22 -16.77 6.52 -4.19
CA ALA A 22 -16.43 7.63 -5.08
C ALA A 22 -16.55 7.25 -6.58
N ILE A 23 -16.19 6.01 -6.94
CA ILE A 23 -16.38 5.47 -8.30
C ILE A 23 -17.87 5.30 -8.59
N LYS A 24 -18.63 4.69 -7.68
CA LYS A 24 -20.07 4.46 -7.82
C LYS A 24 -20.86 5.76 -7.97
N GLU A 25 -20.46 6.81 -7.27
CA GLU A 25 -21.05 8.15 -7.36
C GLU A 25 -20.59 8.94 -8.59
N GLY A 26 -19.65 8.41 -9.38
CA GLY A 26 -19.10 9.07 -10.56
C GLY A 26 -18.17 10.26 -10.23
N ALA A 27 -17.74 10.39 -8.97
CA ALA A 27 -16.81 11.44 -8.57
C ALA A 27 -15.41 11.24 -9.17
N ILE A 28 -15.02 9.97 -9.35
CA ILE A 28 -13.78 9.51 -10.00
C ILE A 28 -14.07 8.26 -10.86
N GLY A 29 -13.20 7.95 -11.82
CA GLY A 29 -13.18 6.64 -12.51
C GLY A 29 -12.10 5.73 -11.91
N GLU A 30 -12.09 4.45 -12.28
CA GLU A 30 -10.98 3.52 -11.93
C GLU A 30 -9.63 4.04 -12.43
N ASP A 31 -9.62 4.67 -13.60
CA ASP A 31 -8.46 5.32 -14.21
C ASP A 31 -7.92 6.52 -13.40
N HIS A 32 -8.63 6.95 -12.36
CA HIS A 32 -8.12 7.94 -11.40
C HIS A 32 -7.01 7.37 -10.51
N ILE A 33 -6.93 6.05 -10.34
CA ILE A 33 -5.83 5.39 -9.64
C ILE A 33 -4.57 5.51 -10.50
N HIS A 34 -3.63 6.36 -10.06
CA HIS A 34 -2.42 6.65 -10.82
C HIS A 34 -1.42 5.49 -10.77
N ALA A 35 -1.17 4.94 -9.57
CA ALA A 35 -0.16 3.91 -9.37
C ALA A 35 -0.43 3.07 -8.11
N GLU A 36 0.14 1.86 -8.09
CA GLU A 36 0.43 1.19 -6.83
C GLU A 36 1.72 1.73 -6.22
N ILE A 37 1.83 1.71 -4.89
CA ILE A 37 3.01 2.22 -4.17
C ILE A 37 4.28 1.46 -4.54
N GLY A 38 4.16 0.16 -4.87
CA GLY A 38 5.27 -0.65 -5.38
C GLY A 38 5.80 -0.15 -6.72
N GLU A 39 4.93 0.30 -7.63
CA GLU A 39 5.34 0.89 -8.92
C GLU A 39 6.09 2.21 -8.71
N VAL A 40 5.65 3.02 -7.74
CA VAL A 40 6.29 4.29 -7.39
C VAL A 40 7.67 4.05 -6.78
N LEU A 41 7.76 3.15 -5.79
CA LEU A 41 9.03 2.81 -5.12
C LEU A 41 10.04 2.16 -6.07
N ALA A 42 9.57 1.39 -7.05
CA ALA A 42 10.40 0.78 -8.09
C ALA A 42 10.80 1.76 -9.21
N GLY A 43 10.37 3.03 -9.17
CA GLY A 43 10.64 4.02 -10.20
C GLY A 43 9.93 3.78 -11.55
N LYS A 44 8.94 2.87 -11.58
CA LYS A 44 8.15 2.57 -12.79
C LYS A 44 7.12 3.65 -13.08
N LYS A 45 6.58 4.29 -12.04
CA LYS A 45 5.69 5.44 -12.14
C LYS A 45 6.16 6.57 -11.24
N ALA A 46 5.97 7.80 -11.69
CA ALA A 46 6.35 8.97 -10.89
C ALA A 46 5.45 9.09 -9.65
N GLY A 47 6.05 9.34 -8.49
CA GLY A 47 5.33 9.76 -7.29
C GLY A 47 4.92 11.23 -7.37
N ARG A 48 5.17 11.99 -6.31
CA ARG A 48 5.01 13.46 -6.31
C ARG A 48 6.00 14.10 -7.27
N THR A 49 5.54 14.98 -8.16
CA THR A 49 6.41 15.68 -9.14
C THR A 49 6.53 17.18 -8.92
N SER A 50 5.72 17.76 -8.04
CA SER A 50 5.84 19.19 -7.67
C SER A 50 5.32 19.46 -6.26
N ALA A 51 5.70 20.63 -5.71
CA ALA A 51 5.25 21.07 -4.39
C ALA A 51 3.75 21.42 -4.36
N GLY A 52 3.18 21.86 -5.47
CA GLY A 52 1.74 22.22 -5.58
C GLY A 52 0.81 21.03 -5.79
N GLU A 53 1.34 19.84 -6.04
CA GLU A 53 0.54 18.65 -6.27
C GLU A 53 -0.11 18.16 -4.97
N ILE A 54 -1.41 17.86 -4.98
CA ILE A 54 -2.06 17.16 -3.88
C ILE A 54 -1.91 15.66 -4.17
N THR A 55 -1.39 14.88 -3.20
CA THR A 55 -1.26 13.42 -3.32
C THR A 55 -2.08 12.74 -2.24
N LEU A 56 -2.77 11.65 -2.59
CA LEU A 56 -3.48 10.80 -1.67
C LEU A 56 -2.90 9.39 -1.79
N TYR A 57 -2.38 8.86 -0.69
CA TYR A 57 -2.11 7.44 -0.57
C TYR A 57 -3.25 6.79 0.22
N LYS A 58 -3.90 5.79 -0.38
CA LYS A 58 -4.96 5.02 0.29
C LYS A 58 -4.62 3.54 0.24
N ALA A 59 -4.73 2.89 1.39
CA ALA A 59 -4.45 1.47 1.54
C ALA A 59 -5.58 0.76 2.26
N VAL A 60 -5.65 -0.54 2.05
CA VAL A 60 -6.47 -1.51 2.80
C VAL A 60 -5.59 -2.46 3.62
N GLY A 61 -4.33 -2.63 3.22
CA GLY A 61 -3.35 -3.52 3.83
C GLY A 61 -3.21 -4.80 3.02
N ILE A 62 -1.97 -5.24 2.77
CA ILE A 62 -1.69 -6.48 2.05
C ILE A 62 -0.73 -7.37 2.82
N ALA A 63 -1.01 -8.67 2.87
CA ALA A 63 -0.30 -9.64 3.71
C ALA A 63 1.22 -9.68 3.48
N ILE A 64 1.69 -9.35 2.27
CA ILE A 64 3.13 -9.32 1.96
C ILE A 64 3.88 -8.28 2.81
N GLN A 65 3.23 -7.18 3.19
CA GLN A 65 3.82 -6.15 4.06
C GLN A 65 4.04 -6.70 5.47
N ASP A 66 3.08 -7.47 5.99
CA ASP A 66 3.18 -8.12 7.30
C ASP A 66 4.27 -9.19 7.30
N VAL A 67 4.28 -10.06 6.29
CA VAL A 67 5.26 -11.16 6.18
C VAL A 67 6.68 -10.61 6.03
N ALA A 68 6.88 -9.59 5.19
CA ALA A 68 8.19 -8.96 5.03
C ALA A 68 8.67 -8.31 6.35
N THR A 69 7.77 -7.66 7.08
CA THR A 69 8.07 -7.06 8.38
C THR A 69 8.37 -8.14 9.43
N ALA A 70 7.57 -9.20 9.49
CA ALA A 70 7.75 -10.32 10.39
C ALA A 70 9.10 -11.01 10.16
N GLN A 71 9.48 -11.24 8.90
CA GLN A 71 10.80 -11.81 8.57
C GLN A 71 11.94 -10.91 9.05
N LEU A 72 11.83 -9.59 8.84
CA LEU A 72 12.85 -8.64 9.29
C LEU A 72 12.99 -8.64 10.81
N VAL A 73 11.88 -8.58 11.54
CA VAL A 73 11.84 -8.59 13.00
C VAL A 73 12.36 -9.92 13.54
N TYR A 74 11.92 -11.03 12.97
CA TYR A 74 12.36 -12.38 13.34
C TYR A 74 13.87 -12.53 13.20
N ARG A 75 14.46 -12.12 12.06
CA ARG A 75 15.92 -12.18 11.87
C ARG A 75 16.67 -11.36 12.93
N LYS A 76 16.20 -10.14 13.22
CA LYS A 76 16.78 -9.29 14.26
C LYS A 76 16.65 -9.90 15.66
N ALA A 77 15.56 -10.59 15.94
CA ALA A 77 15.35 -11.29 17.21
C ALA A 77 16.36 -12.42 17.38
N ILE A 78 16.61 -13.22 16.33
CA ILE A 78 17.64 -14.27 16.33
C ILE A 78 19.04 -13.67 16.57
N GLU A 79 19.43 -12.62 15.83
CA GLU A 79 20.74 -11.96 15.98
C GLU A 79 20.96 -11.42 17.40
N ARG A 80 19.90 -10.93 18.04
CA ARG A 80 19.93 -10.34 19.39
C ARG A 80 19.63 -11.33 20.51
N LYS A 81 19.37 -12.61 20.18
CA LYS A 81 18.95 -13.65 21.13
C LYS A 81 17.71 -13.25 21.94
N ILE A 82 16.72 -12.67 21.27
CA ILE A 82 15.43 -12.27 21.84
C ILE A 82 14.35 -13.27 21.40
N GLY A 83 13.48 -13.69 22.31
CA GLY A 83 12.38 -14.61 22.04
C GLY A 83 12.44 -15.88 22.88
N VAL A 84 11.48 -16.79 22.66
CA VAL A 84 11.38 -18.09 23.36
C VAL A 84 11.09 -19.17 22.32
N ASN A 85 11.81 -20.30 22.40
CA ASN A 85 11.50 -21.48 21.59
C ASN A 85 10.32 -22.23 22.22
N VAL A 86 9.40 -22.67 21.38
CA VAL A 86 8.23 -23.45 21.78
C VAL A 86 8.20 -24.74 20.97
N GLU A 87 7.86 -25.85 21.61
CA GLU A 87 7.62 -27.14 20.94
C GLU A 87 6.24 -27.12 20.27
N ILE A 88 6.14 -27.70 19.07
CA ILE A 88 4.91 -27.77 18.27
C ILE A 88 4.46 -29.22 18.17
#